data_AF-A0A528ATD8-F1
#
_entry.id   AF-A0A528ATD8-F1
#
_cell.length_a   1.000
_cell.length_b   1.000
_cell.length_c   1.000
_cell.angle_alpha   90.00
_cell.angle_beta   90.00
_cell.angle_gamma   90.00
#
_symmetry.space_group_name_H-M   'P 1'
#
loop_
_entity.id
_entity.type
_entity.pdbx_description
1 polymer ?
#
loop_
_entity_poly.entity_id
_entity_poly.type
_entity_poly.pdbx_seq_one_letter_code
_entity_poly.pdbx_strand_id
1 'polypeptide(L)' 'MNARFTITRLGSQGDGVAETETGELFIPFTLPGETVTAAREKDRATLMAVLEASPLRIDPACRH' A
#
# COMPACT_ATOMS: atom_id res chain seq x y z
N MET A 1 -8.54 -12.00 2.41
CA MET A 1 -8.04 -12.06 3.81
C MET A 1 -7.37 -10.74 4.12
N ASN A 2 -7.55 -10.15 5.31
CA ASN A 2 -6.87 -8.92 5.69
C ASN A 2 -5.60 -9.20 6.50
N ALA A 3 -4.54 -8.44 6.23
CA ALA A 3 -3.28 -8.55 6.95
C ALA A 3 -2.54 -7.21 6.95
N ARG A 4 -1.47 -7.14 7.75
CA ARG A 4 -0.58 -6.00 7.81
C ARG A 4 0.53 -6.14 6.76
N PHE A 5 0.84 -5.06 6.06
CA PHE A 5 1.89 -5.01 5.05
C PHE A 5 2.77 -3.78 5.26
N THR A 6 4.05 -3.93 4.95
CA THR A 6 5.00 -2.81 4.87
C THR A 6 5.24 -2.50 3.39
N ILE A 7 5.09 -1.24 3.02
CA ILE A 7 5.29 -0.81 1.64
C ILE A 7 6.77 -0.47 1.42
N THR A 8 7.41 -1.16 0.49
CA THR A 8 8.85 -1.04 0.25
C THR A 8 9.17 -0.09 -0.89
N ARG A 9 8.31 -0.02 -1.92
CA ARG A 9 8.53 0.80 -3.11
C ARG A 9 7.22 1.16 -3.80
N LEU A 10 7.29 2.04 -4.81
CA LEU A 10 6.21 2.27 -5.76
C LEU A 10 6.42 1.44 -7.04
N GLY A 11 5.33 0.95 -7.61
CA GLY A 11 5.27 0.35 -8.93
C GLY A 11 5.20 1.41 -10.04
N SER A 12 5.28 0.97 -11.30
CA SER A 12 5.26 1.86 -12.48
C SER A 12 3.99 2.69 -12.62
N GLN A 13 2.87 2.24 -12.05
CA GLN A 13 1.59 2.95 -12.05
C GLN A 13 1.31 3.72 -10.75
N GLY A 14 2.29 3.82 -9.84
CA GLY A 14 2.13 4.50 -8.56
C GLY A 14 1.46 3.66 -7.45
N ASP A 15 1.16 2.38 -7.71
CA ASP A 15 0.74 1.44 -6.67
C ASP A 15 1.89 1.22 -5.68
N GLY A 16 1.61 1.21 -4.37
CA GLY A 16 2.58 0.74 -3.40
C GLY A 16 2.81 -0.76 -3.54
N VAL A 17 4.05 -1.20 -3.34
CA VAL A 17 4.42 -2.61 -3.43
C VAL A 17 4.88 -3.08 -2.07
N ALA A 18 4.27 -4.17 -1.60
CA ALA A 18 4.73 -4.92 -0.44
C ALA A 18 5.38 -6.22 -0.90
N GLU A 19 6.52 -6.57 -0.31
CA GLU A 19 7.15 -7.88 -0.53
C GLU A 19 6.49 -8.91 0.37
N THR A 20 6.02 -10.02 -0.23
CA THR A 20 5.41 -11.14 0.50
C THR A 20 6.11 -12.44 0.14
N GLU A 21 5.91 -13.50 0.92
CA GLU A 21 6.45 -14.84 0.63
C GLU A 21 6.03 -15.39 -0.75
N THR A 22 4.89 -14.92 -1.26
CA THR A 22 4.33 -15.33 -2.55
C THR A 22 4.70 -14.38 -3.70
N GLY A 23 5.59 -13.42 -3.45
CA GLY A 23 5.98 -12.38 -4.40
C GLY A 23 5.41 -11.01 -4.08
N GLU A 24 5.37 -10.16 -5.10
CA GLU A 24 4.98 -8.76 -4.97
C GLU A 24 3.46 -8.62 -4.81
N LEU A 25 3.05 -7.75 -3.88
CA LEU A 25 1.65 -7.40 -3.64
C LEU A 25 1.44 -5.91 -3.91
N PHE A 26 0.54 -5.59 -4.84
CA PHE A 26 0.25 -4.22 -5.24
C PHE A 26 -0.91 -3.65 -4.41
N ILE A 27 -0.68 -2.53 -3.73
CA ILE A 27 -1.59 -1.86 -2.81
C ILE A 27 -1.73 -0.38 -3.22
N PRO A 28 -2.78 0.00 -3.95
CA PRO A 28 -3.03 1.38 -4.35
C PRO A 28 -3.16 2.33 -3.15
N PHE A 29 -2.88 3.63 -3.35
CA PHE A 29 -3.01 4.70 -2.37
C PHE A 29 -2.07 4.59 -1.14
N THR A 30 -0.91 3.96 -1.34
CA THR A 30 0.11 3.80 -0.31
C THR A 30 1.48 4.30 -0.79
N LEU A 31 2.34 4.64 0.15
CA LEU A 31 3.67 5.20 -0.07
C LEU A 31 4.76 4.31 0.55
N PRO A 32 6.00 4.36 0.04
CA PRO A 32 7.12 3.67 0.66
C PRO A 32 7.34 4.13 2.11
N GLY A 33 7.65 3.17 2.98
CA GLY A 33 7.82 3.39 4.41
C GLY A 33 6.54 3.30 5.23
N GLU A 34 5.39 3.00 4.61
CA GLU A 34 4.13 2.86 5.33
C GLU A 34 3.88 1.45 5.84
N THR A 35 3.26 1.39 7.01
CA THR A 35 2.63 0.18 7.52
C THR A 35 1.13 0.30 7.34
N VAL A 36 0.52 -0.64 6.62
CA VAL A 36 -0.91 -0.61 6.28
C VAL A 36 -1.61 -1.91 6.63
N THR A 37 -2.91 -1.85 6.86
CA THR A 37 -3.80 -3.01 6.82
C THR A 37 -4.50 -3.04 5.47
N ALA A 38 -4.44 -4.16 4.77
CA ALA A 38 -5.07 -4.30 3.46
C ALA A 38 -5.75 -5.67 3.31
N ALA A 39 -6.82 -5.70 2.53
CA ALA A 39 -7.53 -6.93 2.15
C ALA A 39 -6.94 -7.47 0.85
N ARG A 40 -6.21 -8.59 0.94
CA ARG A 40 -5.56 -9.22 -0.21
C ARG A 40 -6.54 -10.04 -1.05
N GLU A 41 -6.45 -9.83 -2.36
CA GLU A 41 -7.07 -10.58 -3.44
C GLU A 41 -6.00 -10.90 -4.52
N LYS A 42 -5.52 -12.14 -4.53
CA LYS A 42 -4.44 -12.61 -5.42
C LYS A 42 -3.15 -11.76 -5.28
N ASP A 43 -2.76 -11.06 -6.33
CA ASP A 43 -1.58 -10.19 -6.45
C ASP A 43 -1.87 -8.72 -6.10
N ARG A 44 -3.13 -8.38 -5.75
CA ARG A 44 -3.52 -7.03 -5.33
C ARG A 44 -4.11 -7.02 -3.93
N ALA A 45 -4.08 -5.86 -3.27
CA ALA A 45 -4.82 -5.66 -2.03
C ALA A 45 -5.51 -4.29 -2.01
N THR A 46 -6.71 -4.28 -1.44
CA THR A 46 -7.44 -3.05 -1.15
C THR A 46 -6.98 -2.49 0.18
N LEU A 47 -6.47 -1.26 0.18
CA LEU A 47 -6.10 -0.54 1.39
C LEU A 47 -7.32 -0.40 2.31
N MET A 48 -7.20 -0.85 3.56
CA MET A 48 -8.24 -0.68 4.58
C MET A 48 -7.90 0.43 5.56
N ALA A 49 -6.64 0.51 6.00
CA ALA A 49 -6.16 1.54 6.92
C ALA A 49 -4.65 1.74 6.81
N VAL A 50 -4.20 2.97 6.99
CA VAL A 50 -2.79 3.31 7.19
C VAL A 50 -2.53 3.33 8.70
N LEU A 51 -1.61 2.49 9.17
CA LEU A 51 -1.25 2.37 10.59
C LEU A 51 -0.10 3.31 10.93
N GLU A 52 0.90 3.36 10.06
CA GLU A 52 2.05 4.27 10.17
C GLU A 52 2.21 4.96 8.82
N ALA A 53 1.98 6.28 8.82
CA ALA A 53 2.05 7.10 7.62
C ALA A 53 3.49 7.47 7.28
N SER A 54 3.78 7.54 5.97
CA SER A 54 5.05 8.07 5.49
C SER A 54 5.13 9.57 5.79
N PRO A 55 6.31 10.13 6.14
CA PRO A 55 6.47 11.58 6.28
C PRO A 55 6.21 12.35 4.98
N LEU A 56 6.16 11.66 3.84
CA LEU A 56 5.83 12.23 2.53
C LEU A 56 4.33 12.17 2.21
N ARG A 57 3.51 11.58 3.08
CA ARG A 57 2.05 11.54 2.90
C ARG A 57 1.49 12.95 3.01
N ILE A 58 0.70 13.32 2.01
CA ILE A 58 -0.10 14.54 2.01
C ILE A 58 -1.57 14.18 1.79
N ASP A 59 -2.46 15.07 2.22
CA ASP A 59 -3.85 15.01 1.77
C ASP A 59 -3.93 15.25 0.26
N PRO A 60 -4.80 14.50 -0.45
CA PRO A 60 -4.98 14.70 -1.88
C PRO A 60 -5.47 16.13 -2.15
N ALA A 61 -4.74 16.85 -3.02
CA ALA A 61 -5.06 18.24 -3.35
C ALA A 61 -6.36 18.39 -4.16
N CYS A 62 -6.85 17.30 -4.76
CA CYS A 62 -8.06 17.25 -5.56
C CYS A 62 -9.05 16.24 -4.97
N ARG A 63 -10.34 16.52 -5.13
CA ARG A 63 -11.45 15.68 -4.63
C ARG A 63 -11.85 14.51 -5.54
N HIS A 64 -11.21 14.40 -6.70
CA HIS A 64 -11.50 13.40 -7.73
C HIS A 64 -10.42 12.32 -7.68
#